data_AF-A0A1V6KHY1-F1
#
_entry.id   AF-A0A1V6KHY1-F1
#
_cell.length_a   1.000
_cell.length_b   1.000
_cell.length_c   1.000
_cell.angle_alpha   90.00
_cell.angle_beta   90.00
_cell.angle_gamma   90.00
#
_symmetry.space_group_name_H-M   'P 1'
#
loop_
_entity.id
_entity.type
_entity.pdbx_description
1 polymer ?
#
loop_
_entity_poly.entity_id
_entity_poly.type
_entity_poly.pdbx_seq_one_letter_code
_entity_poly.pdbx_strand_id
1 'polypeptide(L)'
;MKHGAWRVLPIVVFAIALVGALAFNVALVSRSRNALASTILRNPSTIHSARFHVIAILPDTVDPFFMHLKEGLSEEAEEQDAALQIFYFSPTGAADSGGISGEVLRWFEIALRSKTDGIILFKTAGLDVERLMEAAESAQIPFVPLAMDVSQEWINIGVTGDSASQGREASALALGMLGAAARIGIILSSDTSLGYAFYEEPFYRGVEETLKSKQGAAIVAAEREEESILGGEDACARMLAEHPDINAILCIDAKATIGAAQVVIDRGMVGQIVIIGADENSEVNRLIEKGVVQASIVRDAVAMGKAGVALAIGQRIGIRAPERISVGYRVIPALGGGL
;
A
#
# COMPACT_ATOMS: atom_id res chain seq x y z
N MET A 1 63.70 21.54 52.19
CA MET A 1 62.43 20.79 52.05
C MET A 1 61.31 21.64 51.41
N LYS A 2 61.48 22.17 50.18
CA LYS A 2 60.46 23.02 49.51
C LYS A 2 60.23 22.70 48.01
N HIS A 3 60.53 21.49 47.55
CA HIS A 3 60.33 21.09 46.14
C HIS A 3 59.09 20.21 45.87
N GLY A 4 58.35 19.79 46.91
CA GLY A 4 57.15 18.94 46.75
C GLY A 4 55.89 19.70 46.32
N ALA A 5 55.70 20.93 46.80
CA ALA A 5 54.45 21.68 46.63
C ALA A 5 54.17 22.09 45.16
N TRP A 6 55.22 22.33 44.36
CA TRP A 6 55.08 22.78 42.98
C TRP A 6 54.64 21.68 42.01
N ARG A 7 54.85 20.40 42.36
CA ARG A 7 54.40 19.25 41.57
C ARG A 7 52.92 18.91 41.79
N VAL A 8 52.36 19.31 42.93
CA VAL A 8 50.97 19.02 43.30
C VAL A 8 50.01 20.11 42.78
N LEU A 9 50.51 21.33 42.60
CA LEU A 9 49.74 22.47 42.09
C LEU A 9 49.00 22.19 40.76
N PRO A 10 49.62 21.66 39.69
CA PRO A 10 48.91 21.40 38.43
C PRO A 10 47.82 20.32 38.57
N ILE A 11 48.02 19.33 39.45
CA ILE A 11 47.03 18.27 39.72
C ILE A 11 45.80 18.87 40.41
N VAL A 12 46.01 19.76 41.38
CA VAL A 12 44.93 20.45 42.09
C VAL A 12 44.16 21.38 41.15
N VAL A 13 44.86 22.14 40.30
CA VAL A 13 44.22 23.01 39.30
C VAL A 13 43.40 22.19 38.30
N PHE A 14 43.92 21.06 37.82
CA PHE A 14 43.20 20.18 36.91
C PHE A 14 41.96 19.55 37.58
N ALA A 15 42.07 19.11 38.83
CA ALA A 15 40.94 18.56 39.58
C ALA A 15 39.83 19.60 39.79
N ILE A 16 40.19 20.85 40.11
CA ILE A 16 39.23 21.96 40.25
C ILE A 16 38.55 22.25 38.91
N ALA A 17 39.31 22.28 37.81
CA ALA A 17 38.76 22.50 36.47
C ALA A 17 37.80 21.37 36.06
N LEU A 18 38.13 20.11 36.36
CA LEU A 18 37.29 18.95 36.05
C LEU A 18 35.97 18.99 36.84
N VAL A 19 36.02 19.29 38.14
CA VAL A 19 34.82 19.42 38.98
C VAL A 19 33.97 20.60 38.51
N GLY A 20 34.59 21.72 38.13
CA GLY A 20 33.90 22.87 37.56
C GLY A 20 33.19 22.53 36.24
N ALA A 21 33.86 21.81 35.34
CA ALA A 21 33.26 21.36 34.08
C ALA A 21 32.10 20.38 34.29
N LEU A 22 32.22 19.46 35.27
CA LEU A 22 31.15 18.53 35.62
C LEU A 22 29.93 19.27 36.19
N ALA A 23 30.15 20.20 37.13
CA ALA A 23 29.08 21.01 37.71
C ALA A 23 28.40 21.88 36.64
N PHE A 24 29.17 22.44 35.70
CA PHE A 24 28.64 23.20 34.58
C PHE A 24 27.79 22.32 33.65
N ASN A 25 28.25 21.12 33.30
CA ASN A 25 27.48 20.16 32.49
C ASN A 25 26.17 19.76 33.19
N VAL A 26 26.21 19.46 34.49
CA VAL A 26 25.00 19.13 35.26
C VAL A 26 24.02 20.30 35.28
N ALA A 27 24.51 21.53 35.45
CA ALA A 27 23.68 22.73 35.41
C ALA A 27 23.06 22.95 34.02
N LEU A 28 23.81 22.68 32.95
CA LEU A 28 23.35 22.84 31.57
C LEU A 28 22.29 21.79 31.20
N VAL A 29 22.50 20.52 31.60
CA VAL A 29 21.50 19.45 31.46
C VAL A 29 20.25 19.75 32.27
N SER A 30 20.40 20.24 33.51
CA SER A 30 19.27 20.63 34.36
C SER A 30 18.46 21.78 33.76
N ARG A 31 19.14 22.83 33.26
CA ARG A 31 18.49 23.95 32.55
C ARG A 31 17.80 23.48 31.28
N SER A 32 18.42 22.60 30.50
CA SER A 32 17.84 22.02 29.29
C SER A 32 16.57 21.22 29.62
N ARG A 33 16.62 20.34 30.63
CA ARG A 33 15.45 19.59 31.10
C ARG A 33 14.32 20.50 31.58
N ASN A 34 14.64 21.56 32.32
CA ASN A 34 13.64 22.52 32.79
C ASN A 34 13.08 23.38 31.64
N ALA A 35 13.88 23.74 30.64
CA ALA A 35 13.42 24.45 29.44
C ALA A 35 12.51 23.57 28.58
N LEU A 36 12.87 22.29 28.39
CA LEU A 36 12.03 21.30 27.71
C LEU A 36 10.71 21.08 28.46
N ALA A 37 10.78 20.83 29.77
CA ALA A 37 9.58 20.67 30.60
C ALA A 37 8.70 21.94 30.58
N SER A 38 9.28 23.13 30.68
CA SER A 38 8.51 24.39 30.70
C SER A 38 7.97 24.82 29.33
N THR A 39 8.57 24.38 28.23
CA THR A 39 8.08 24.65 26.86
C THR A 39 7.04 23.62 26.42
N ILE A 40 7.23 22.35 26.78
CA ILE A 40 6.30 21.24 26.47
C ILE A 40 5.05 21.26 27.37
N LEU A 41 5.16 21.66 28.64
CA LEU A 41 4.04 21.66 29.59
C LEU A 41 3.21 22.96 29.61
N ARG A 42 3.68 24.05 28.99
CA ARG A 42 2.95 25.35 28.96
C ARG A 42 2.01 25.51 27.77
N ASN A 43 2.09 24.62 26.79
CA ASN A 43 1.09 24.52 25.76
C ASN A 43 0.32 23.21 26.01
N PRO A 44 -0.66 23.18 26.92
CA PRO A 44 -1.62 22.11 26.92
C PRO A 44 -2.47 22.33 25.66
N SER A 45 -1.96 21.95 24.49
CA SER A 45 -2.82 21.14 23.66
C SER A 45 -3.31 20.04 24.60
N THR A 46 -4.62 19.88 24.73
CA THR A 46 -5.17 18.67 25.32
C THR A 46 -4.57 17.52 24.51
N ILE A 47 -3.44 16.97 24.95
CA ILE A 47 -2.81 15.81 24.33
C ILE A 47 -3.78 14.70 24.65
N HIS A 48 -4.70 14.49 23.72
CA HIS A 48 -5.64 13.40 23.75
C HIS A 48 -4.80 12.12 23.71
N SER A 49 -4.71 11.45 24.86
CA SER A 49 -4.03 10.16 24.95
C SER A 49 -5.00 9.15 24.37
N ALA A 50 -4.78 8.77 23.11
CA ALA A 50 -5.58 7.75 22.45
C ALA A 50 -5.61 6.46 23.28
N ARG A 51 -6.74 5.76 23.24
CA ARG A 51 -6.96 4.50 23.94
C ARG A 51 -6.13 3.36 23.37
N PHE A 52 -5.88 3.37 22.07
CA PHE A 52 -5.07 2.37 21.38
C PHE A 52 -3.90 3.00 20.64
N HIS A 53 -2.86 2.21 20.40
CA HIS A 53 -1.78 2.53 19.47
C HIS A 53 -1.77 1.49 18.35
N VAL A 54 -1.85 1.90 17.09
CA VAL A 54 -1.81 1.01 15.93
C VAL A 54 -0.70 1.46 14.99
N ILE A 55 0.11 0.51 14.53
CA ILE A 55 1.16 0.77 13.55
C ILE A 55 0.77 0.12 12.22
N ALA A 56 0.72 0.92 11.16
CA ALA A 56 0.56 0.45 9.78
C ALA A 56 1.88 0.56 9.02
N ILE A 57 2.19 -0.45 8.20
CA ILE A 57 3.39 -0.51 7.36
C ILE A 57 2.92 -0.65 5.92
N LEU A 58 3.14 0.38 5.11
CA LEU A 58 2.62 0.51 3.75
C LEU A 58 3.75 0.80 2.74
N PRO A 59 3.60 0.46 1.45
CA PRO A 59 4.55 0.89 0.44
C PRO A 59 4.51 2.41 0.24
N ASP A 60 5.68 3.01 -0.02
CA ASP A 60 5.80 4.39 -0.47
C ASP A 60 5.57 4.44 -1.99
N THR A 61 4.36 4.81 -2.39
CA THR A 61 3.96 4.80 -3.80
C THR A 61 2.98 5.92 -4.10
N VAL A 62 2.90 6.25 -5.39
CA VAL A 62 1.97 7.24 -5.95
C VAL A 62 0.64 6.61 -6.42
N ASP A 63 0.46 5.30 -6.25
CA ASP A 63 -0.79 4.61 -6.58
C ASP A 63 -1.94 5.15 -5.69
N PRO A 64 -3.02 5.68 -6.29
CA PRO A 64 -4.16 6.24 -5.56
C PRO A 64 -4.83 5.25 -4.59
N PHE A 65 -4.74 3.94 -4.85
CA PHE A 65 -5.22 2.93 -3.92
C PHE A 65 -4.63 3.10 -2.51
N PHE A 66 -3.33 3.35 -2.39
CA PHE A 66 -2.68 3.50 -1.08
C PHE A 66 -3.03 4.82 -0.39
N MET A 67 -3.38 5.86 -1.16
CA MET A 67 -3.91 7.10 -0.60
C MET A 67 -5.27 6.87 0.07
N HIS A 68 -6.19 6.18 -0.62
CA HIS A 68 -7.50 5.82 -0.07
C HIS A 68 -7.42 4.76 1.04
N LEU A 69 -6.44 3.85 0.98
CA LEU A 69 -6.16 2.92 2.06
C LEU A 69 -5.77 3.67 3.35
N LYS A 70 -4.88 4.65 3.23
CA LYS A 70 -4.47 5.52 4.34
C LYS A 70 -5.65 6.30 4.90
N GLU A 71 -6.53 6.81 4.05
CA GLU A 71 -7.78 7.48 4.45
C GLU A 71 -8.63 6.54 5.31
N GLY A 72 -8.92 5.33 4.83
CA GLY A 72 -9.68 4.33 5.59
C GLY A 72 -9.03 3.92 6.92
N LEU A 73 -7.70 3.75 6.96
CA LEU A 73 -6.97 3.51 8.21
C LEU A 73 -7.14 4.67 9.19
N SER A 74 -7.06 5.91 8.70
CA SER A 74 -7.13 7.11 9.54
C SER A 74 -8.53 7.34 10.09
N GLU A 75 -9.56 7.16 9.25
CA GLU A 75 -10.96 7.27 9.66
C GLU A 75 -11.32 6.27 10.76
N GLU A 76 -11.01 4.98 10.57
CA GLU A 76 -11.33 3.97 11.59
C GLU A 76 -10.48 4.16 12.86
N ALA A 77 -9.22 4.60 12.73
CA ALA A 77 -8.40 4.90 13.91
C ALA A 77 -9.01 6.04 14.74
N GLU A 78 -9.51 7.09 14.10
CA GLU A 78 -10.20 8.18 14.79
C GLU A 78 -11.50 7.69 15.46
N GLU A 79 -12.32 6.92 14.73
CA GLU A 79 -13.58 6.35 15.23
C GLU A 79 -13.36 5.46 16.47
N GLN A 80 -12.25 4.72 16.53
CA GLN A 80 -11.93 3.78 17.60
C GLN A 80 -11.03 4.38 18.70
N ASP A 81 -10.74 5.69 18.66
CA ASP A 81 -9.84 6.37 19.59
C ASP A 81 -8.41 5.74 19.62
N ALA A 82 -7.84 5.53 18.44
CA ALA A 82 -6.53 4.95 18.23
C ALA A 82 -5.53 5.97 17.65
N ALA A 83 -4.33 6.03 18.23
CA ALA A 83 -3.19 6.70 17.65
C ALA A 83 -2.62 5.82 16.52
N LEU A 84 -2.81 6.26 15.27
CA LEU A 84 -2.26 5.59 14.09
C LEU A 84 -0.87 6.15 13.75
N GLN A 85 0.13 5.26 13.70
CA GLN A 85 1.46 5.55 13.16
C GLN A 85 1.68 4.77 11.87
N ILE A 86 2.07 5.46 10.80
CA ILE A 86 2.32 4.83 9.50
C ILE A 86 3.82 4.89 9.20
N PHE A 87 4.41 3.72 8.93
CA PHE A 87 5.73 3.60 8.35
C PHE A 87 5.63 3.22 6.88
N TYR A 88 6.55 3.74 6.09
CA TYR A 88 6.62 3.48 4.66
C TYR A 88 7.87 2.68 4.31
N PHE A 89 7.77 1.82 3.31
CA PHE A 89 8.91 1.10 2.73
C PHE A 89 8.94 1.27 1.21
N SER A 90 10.13 1.29 0.63
CA SER A 90 10.23 1.38 -0.83
C SER A 90 9.70 0.09 -1.47
N PRO A 91 8.75 0.16 -2.42
CA PRO A 91 8.31 -1.02 -3.17
C PRO A 91 9.40 -1.53 -4.11
N THR A 92 10.42 -0.73 -4.41
CA THR A 92 11.60 -1.12 -5.20
C THR A 92 12.80 -1.30 -4.27
N GLY A 93 13.26 -2.54 -4.11
CA GLY A 93 14.36 -2.87 -3.20
C GLY A 93 15.72 -2.53 -3.81
N ALA A 94 16.42 -1.51 -3.30
CA ALA A 94 17.83 -1.32 -3.63
C ALA A 94 18.68 -2.45 -3.00
N ALA A 95 19.52 -3.11 -3.81
CA ALA A 95 20.38 -4.23 -3.39
C ALA A 95 21.28 -3.90 -2.19
N ASP A 96 21.65 -2.63 -2.01
CA ASP A 96 22.59 -2.18 -0.99
C ASP A 96 21.94 -1.90 0.38
N SER A 97 20.60 -1.95 0.48
CA SER A 97 19.81 -1.59 1.68
C SER A 97 19.01 -2.75 2.30
N GLY A 98 19.33 -4.00 1.95
CA GLY A 98 18.61 -5.17 2.48
C GLY A 98 17.25 -5.44 1.83
N GLY A 99 16.92 -4.74 0.73
CA GLY A 99 15.69 -4.91 -0.04
C GLY A 99 14.40 -4.56 0.72
N ILE A 100 13.25 -4.77 0.07
CA ILE A 100 11.90 -4.55 0.62
C ILE A 100 11.76 -5.24 1.99
N SER A 101 12.23 -6.49 2.10
CA SER A 101 12.17 -7.28 3.32
C SER A 101 12.95 -6.65 4.47
N GLY A 102 14.09 -6.00 4.22
CA GLY A 102 14.90 -5.37 5.27
C GLY A 102 14.21 -4.17 5.94
N GLU A 103 13.56 -3.31 5.16
CA GLU A 103 12.81 -2.17 5.69
C GLU A 103 11.55 -2.62 6.44
N VAL A 104 10.77 -3.52 5.83
CA VAL A 104 9.57 -4.08 6.46
C VAL A 104 9.91 -4.74 7.80
N LEU A 105 10.97 -5.58 7.85
CA LEU A 105 11.40 -6.23 9.09
C LEU A 105 11.81 -5.21 10.18
N ARG A 106 12.47 -4.12 9.79
CA ARG A 106 12.87 -3.05 10.72
C ARG A 106 11.65 -2.36 11.33
N TRP A 107 10.66 -1.98 10.51
CA TRP A 107 9.43 -1.34 10.99
C TRP A 107 8.59 -2.29 11.83
N PHE A 108 8.52 -3.55 11.43
CA PHE A 108 7.85 -4.59 12.18
C PHE A 108 8.49 -4.79 13.56
N GLU A 109 9.82 -4.86 13.63
CA GLU A 109 10.54 -4.98 14.91
C GLU A 109 10.31 -3.76 15.82
N ILE A 110 10.30 -2.55 15.25
CA ILE A 110 9.94 -1.32 15.99
C ILE A 110 8.53 -1.44 16.56
N ALA A 111 7.58 -1.94 15.76
CA ALA A 111 6.20 -2.11 16.21
C ALA A 111 6.10 -3.09 17.38
N LEU A 112 6.77 -4.25 17.29
CA LEU A 112 6.84 -5.21 18.40
C LEU A 112 7.45 -4.60 19.67
N ARG A 113 8.58 -3.89 19.54
CA ARG A 113 9.29 -3.27 20.67
C ARG A 113 8.52 -2.12 21.29
N SER A 114 7.72 -1.41 20.50
CA SER A 114 6.85 -0.31 20.96
C SER A 114 5.66 -0.81 21.78
N LYS A 115 5.38 -2.12 21.77
CA LYS A 115 4.19 -2.73 22.39
C LYS A 115 2.89 -2.09 21.90
N THR A 116 2.82 -1.86 20.59
CA THR A 116 1.61 -1.39 19.92
C THR A 116 0.43 -2.34 20.19
N ASP A 117 -0.79 -1.82 20.14
CA ASP A 117 -2.02 -2.59 20.30
C ASP A 117 -2.41 -3.35 19.03
N GLY A 118 -1.78 -3.02 17.89
CA GLY A 118 -1.92 -3.78 16.65
C GLY A 118 -0.92 -3.37 15.58
N ILE A 119 -0.61 -4.33 14.69
CA ILE A 119 0.24 -4.14 13.52
C ILE A 119 -0.58 -4.44 12.27
N ILE A 120 -0.54 -3.54 11.30
CA ILE A 120 -1.12 -3.71 9.97
C ILE A 120 0.02 -3.66 8.97
N LEU A 121 0.08 -4.61 8.03
CA LEU A 121 1.10 -4.63 6.97
C LEU A 121 0.43 -4.90 5.64
N PHE A 122 0.66 -4.04 4.66
CA PHE A 122 0.34 -4.39 3.28
C PHE A 122 1.40 -5.34 2.71
N LYS A 123 0.98 -6.54 2.34
CA LYS A 123 1.84 -7.58 1.78
C LYS A 123 2.19 -7.27 0.33
N THR A 124 3.48 -7.35 0.02
CA THR A 124 4.05 -7.37 -1.34
C THR A 124 4.69 -8.73 -1.65
N ALA A 125 5.20 -8.91 -2.87
CA ALA A 125 5.98 -10.11 -3.24
C ALA A 125 7.19 -10.33 -2.34
N GLY A 126 7.51 -11.59 -2.06
CA GLY A 126 8.74 -11.98 -1.36
C GLY A 126 8.77 -11.73 0.15
N LEU A 127 7.72 -11.13 0.73
CA LEU A 127 7.56 -11.02 2.18
C LEU A 127 7.05 -12.32 2.80
N ASP A 128 7.80 -12.89 3.73
CA ASP A 128 7.42 -14.07 4.53
C ASP A 128 6.47 -13.66 5.66
N VAL A 129 5.17 -13.69 5.37
CA VAL A 129 4.12 -13.28 6.32
C VAL A 129 3.97 -14.27 7.46
N GLU A 130 4.19 -15.57 7.23
CA GLU A 130 4.10 -16.62 8.27
C GLU A 130 5.08 -16.33 9.41
N ARG A 131 6.33 -16.03 9.08
CA ARG A 131 7.34 -15.65 10.07
C ARG A 131 6.96 -14.39 10.85
N LEU A 132 6.34 -13.41 10.19
CA LEU A 132 5.86 -12.19 10.86
C LEU A 132 4.69 -12.49 11.81
N MET A 133 3.78 -13.39 11.41
CA MET A 133 2.68 -13.86 12.27
C MET A 133 3.20 -14.54 13.53
N GLU A 134 4.16 -15.48 13.40
CA GLU A 134 4.78 -16.15 14.55
C GLU A 134 5.45 -15.17 15.52
N ALA A 135 6.13 -14.16 14.98
CA ALA A 135 6.79 -13.12 15.78
C ALA A 135 5.79 -12.23 16.54
N ALA A 136 4.68 -11.85 15.88
CA ALA A 136 3.61 -11.07 16.50
C ALA A 136 2.84 -11.87 17.55
N GLU A 137 2.54 -13.14 17.29
CA GLU A 137 1.92 -14.06 18.24
C GLU A 137 2.79 -14.23 19.50
N SER A 138 4.10 -14.45 19.32
CA SER A 138 5.06 -14.56 20.41
C SER A 138 5.14 -13.28 21.26
N ALA A 139 4.94 -12.12 20.64
CA ALA A 139 4.87 -10.83 21.33
C ALA A 139 3.48 -10.49 21.89
N GLN A 140 2.47 -11.33 21.62
CA GLN A 140 1.06 -11.13 21.98
C GLN A 140 0.48 -9.82 21.41
N ILE A 141 0.89 -9.46 20.19
CA ILE A 141 0.42 -8.27 19.47
C ILE A 141 -0.43 -8.72 18.28
N PRO A 142 -1.67 -8.24 18.13
CA PRO A 142 -2.47 -8.48 16.93
C PRO A 142 -1.75 -8.06 15.66
N PHE A 143 -1.77 -8.94 14.65
CA PHE A 143 -1.17 -8.68 13.36
C PHE A 143 -2.18 -8.96 12.24
N VAL A 144 -2.44 -7.95 11.41
CA VAL A 144 -3.40 -7.99 10.31
C VAL A 144 -2.68 -7.75 8.99
N PRO A 145 -2.40 -8.80 8.20
CA PRO A 145 -1.91 -8.62 6.85
C PRO A 145 -3.05 -8.12 5.95
N LEU A 146 -2.72 -7.15 5.10
CA LEU A 146 -3.56 -6.67 4.00
C LEU A 146 -2.96 -7.15 2.67
N ALA A 147 -3.78 -7.57 1.72
CA ALA A 147 -3.33 -7.94 0.39
C ALA A 147 -4.42 -7.71 -0.65
N MET A 148 -4.07 -7.58 -1.93
CA MET A 148 -5.08 -7.68 -2.98
C MET A 148 -5.56 -9.12 -3.13
N ASP A 149 -4.62 -10.06 -3.21
CA ASP A 149 -4.90 -11.48 -3.33
C ASP A 149 -3.89 -12.30 -2.54
N VAL A 150 -4.27 -13.54 -2.21
CA VAL A 150 -3.50 -14.47 -1.40
C VAL A 150 -3.51 -15.85 -2.06
N SER A 151 -2.40 -16.59 -2.00
CA SER A 151 -2.39 -17.99 -2.41
C SER A 151 -3.31 -18.82 -1.50
N GLN A 152 -3.83 -19.96 -1.96
CA GLN A 152 -4.73 -20.79 -1.13
C GLN A 152 -4.08 -21.30 0.17
N GLU A 153 -2.75 -21.36 0.21
CA GLU A 153 -1.97 -21.75 1.38
C GLU A 153 -1.96 -20.64 2.44
N TRP A 154 -2.16 -19.39 2.02
CA TRP A 154 -2.12 -18.21 2.85
C TRP A 154 -3.54 -17.75 3.15
N ILE A 155 -3.86 -17.72 4.45
CA ILE A 155 -4.77 -16.74 5.07
C ILE A 155 -6.21 -17.23 5.34
N ASN A 156 -6.31 -17.84 6.53
CA ASN A 156 -7.47 -17.74 7.41
C ASN A 156 -7.37 -16.55 8.38
N ILE A 157 -6.47 -15.55 8.18
CA ILE A 157 -6.33 -14.35 9.04
C ILE A 157 -5.88 -13.13 8.22
N GLY A 158 -6.77 -12.18 7.91
CA GLY A 158 -6.41 -10.91 7.24
C GLY A 158 -7.54 -10.22 6.47
N VAL A 159 -7.19 -9.13 5.77
CA VAL A 159 -8.09 -8.42 4.85
C VAL A 159 -7.58 -8.54 3.42
N THR A 160 -8.41 -9.02 2.51
CA THR A 160 -8.06 -9.18 1.10
C THR A 160 -8.97 -8.37 0.20
N GLY A 161 -8.51 -8.03 -1.00
CA GLY A 161 -9.40 -7.69 -2.11
C GLY A 161 -10.00 -8.95 -2.74
N ASP A 162 -10.38 -8.81 -4.01
CA ASP A 162 -10.78 -9.90 -4.90
C ASP A 162 -10.51 -9.47 -6.35
N SER A 163 -9.28 -9.63 -6.81
CA SER A 163 -8.91 -9.20 -8.17
C SER A 163 -9.53 -10.10 -9.24
N ALA A 164 -9.85 -11.36 -8.91
CA ALA A 164 -10.57 -12.25 -9.83
C ALA A 164 -11.98 -11.75 -10.11
N SER A 165 -12.72 -11.29 -9.10
CA SER A 165 -14.03 -10.66 -9.32
C SER A 165 -13.93 -9.36 -10.11
N GLN A 166 -12.88 -8.57 -9.90
CA GLN A 166 -12.63 -7.37 -10.70
C GLN A 166 -12.36 -7.70 -12.17
N GLY A 167 -11.57 -8.75 -12.45
CA GLY A 167 -11.33 -9.24 -13.81
C GLY A 167 -12.61 -9.76 -14.48
N ARG A 168 -13.47 -10.46 -13.72
CA ARG A 168 -14.80 -10.88 -14.20
C ARG A 168 -15.67 -9.69 -14.57
N GLU A 169 -15.73 -8.67 -13.72
CA GLU A 169 -16.51 -7.45 -14.00
C GLU A 169 -15.96 -6.70 -15.21
N ALA A 170 -14.65 -6.47 -15.26
CA ALA A 170 -14.01 -5.74 -16.35
C ALA A 170 -14.26 -6.41 -17.71
N SER A 171 -14.12 -7.74 -17.77
CA SER A 171 -14.40 -8.51 -18.98
C SER A 171 -15.89 -8.60 -19.30
N ALA A 172 -16.78 -8.65 -18.32
CA ALA A 172 -18.23 -8.59 -18.54
C ALA A 172 -18.65 -7.25 -19.17
N LEU A 173 -18.09 -6.13 -18.72
CA LEU A 173 -18.32 -4.81 -19.32
C LEU A 173 -17.82 -4.76 -20.76
N ALA A 174 -16.60 -5.24 -21.03
CA ALA A 174 -16.06 -5.30 -22.39
C ALA A 174 -16.91 -6.19 -23.32
N LEU A 175 -17.37 -7.34 -22.83
CA LEU A 175 -18.29 -8.22 -23.56
C LEU A 175 -19.67 -7.59 -23.80
N GLY A 176 -20.16 -6.77 -22.87
CA GLY A 176 -21.40 -6.01 -23.05
C GLY A 176 -21.32 -5.06 -24.24
N MET A 177 -20.15 -4.45 -24.45
CA MET A 177 -19.92 -3.47 -25.51
C MET A 177 -19.56 -4.11 -26.87
N LEU A 178 -18.77 -5.19 -26.86
CA LEU A 178 -18.17 -5.76 -28.08
C LEU A 178 -18.69 -7.16 -28.43
N GLY A 179 -19.40 -7.82 -27.52
CA GLY A 179 -19.94 -9.15 -27.72
C GLY A 179 -18.86 -10.20 -28.02
N ALA A 180 -19.15 -11.09 -28.96
CA ALA A 180 -18.21 -12.14 -29.38
C ALA A 180 -17.02 -11.61 -30.20
N ALA A 181 -17.02 -10.33 -30.60
CA ALA A 181 -15.92 -9.72 -31.34
C ALA A 181 -14.84 -9.13 -30.41
N ALA A 182 -14.96 -9.30 -29.09
CA ALA A 182 -14.00 -8.78 -28.13
C ALA A 182 -12.62 -9.45 -28.31
N ARG A 183 -11.61 -8.63 -28.59
CA ARG A 183 -10.19 -8.95 -28.71
C ARG A 183 -9.47 -8.21 -27.59
N ILE A 184 -9.29 -8.90 -26.47
CA ILE A 184 -8.93 -8.26 -25.20
C ILE A 184 -7.41 -8.29 -24.99
N GLY A 185 -6.82 -7.13 -24.77
CA GLY A 185 -5.52 -6.95 -24.14
C GLY A 185 -5.67 -6.71 -22.63
N ILE A 186 -4.76 -7.23 -21.82
CA ILE A 186 -4.74 -7.01 -20.36
C ILE A 186 -3.43 -6.35 -19.96
N ILE A 187 -3.48 -5.29 -19.16
CA ILE A 187 -2.30 -4.67 -18.57
C ILE A 187 -2.32 -4.93 -17.06
N LEU A 188 -1.35 -5.73 -16.61
CA LEU A 188 -1.15 -6.14 -15.23
C LEU A 188 -0.06 -5.31 -14.55
N SER A 189 -0.14 -5.21 -13.23
CA SER A 189 0.73 -4.34 -12.45
C SER A 189 2.15 -4.88 -12.40
N SER A 190 3.11 -3.98 -12.24
CA SER A 190 4.51 -4.33 -12.02
C SER A 190 4.73 -5.06 -10.69
N ASP A 191 3.91 -4.77 -9.67
CA ASP A 191 3.98 -5.44 -8.36
C ASP A 191 3.10 -6.69 -8.37
N THR A 192 3.72 -7.85 -8.54
CA THR A 192 3.02 -9.12 -8.33
C THR A 192 3.00 -9.40 -6.84
N SER A 193 1.84 -9.55 -6.21
CA SER A 193 1.80 -9.92 -4.78
C SER A 193 2.45 -11.30 -4.52
N LEU A 194 2.62 -12.13 -5.57
CA LEU A 194 2.89 -13.57 -5.49
C LEU A 194 3.94 -14.10 -6.50
N GLY A 195 4.56 -13.26 -7.34
CA GLY A 195 5.57 -13.71 -8.33
C GLY A 195 4.98 -14.47 -9.53
N TYR A 196 3.69 -14.31 -9.78
CA TYR A 196 2.92 -15.11 -10.72
C TYR A 196 3.26 -14.84 -12.18
N ALA A 197 3.21 -15.89 -13.01
CA ALA A 197 3.14 -15.73 -14.46
C ALA A 197 1.81 -15.07 -14.86
N PHE A 198 1.70 -14.53 -16.09
CA PHE A 198 0.53 -13.72 -16.48
C PHE A 198 -0.79 -14.46 -16.28
N TYR A 199 -0.80 -15.76 -16.62
CA TYR A 199 -1.96 -16.62 -16.53
C TYR A 199 -2.28 -17.07 -15.09
N GLU A 200 -1.40 -16.82 -14.12
CA GLU A 200 -1.63 -17.15 -12.70
C GLU A 200 -2.22 -15.97 -11.93
N GLU A 201 -2.15 -14.75 -12.48
CA GLU A 201 -2.72 -13.56 -11.85
C GLU A 201 -4.24 -13.69 -11.67
N PRO A 202 -4.78 -13.46 -10.46
CA PRO A 202 -6.22 -13.61 -10.21
C PRO A 202 -7.09 -12.75 -11.12
N PHE A 203 -6.68 -11.52 -11.42
CA PHE A 203 -7.38 -10.66 -12.38
C PHE A 203 -7.47 -11.30 -13.77
N TYR A 204 -6.34 -11.83 -14.29
CA TYR A 204 -6.31 -12.54 -15.56
C TYR A 204 -7.25 -13.76 -15.54
N ARG A 205 -7.20 -14.56 -14.47
CA ARG A 205 -8.09 -15.72 -14.31
C ARG A 205 -9.56 -15.34 -14.31
N GLY A 206 -9.93 -14.24 -13.67
CA GLY A 206 -11.29 -13.71 -13.70
C GLY A 206 -11.75 -13.35 -15.12
N VAL A 207 -10.87 -12.73 -15.92
CA VAL A 207 -11.14 -12.47 -17.33
C VAL A 207 -11.30 -13.79 -18.10
N GLU A 208 -10.36 -14.72 -17.96
CA GLU A 208 -10.37 -16.02 -18.63
C GLU A 208 -11.66 -16.81 -18.33
N GLU A 209 -12.10 -16.84 -17.07
CA GLU A 209 -13.34 -17.49 -16.64
C GLU A 209 -14.58 -16.93 -17.35
N THR A 210 -14.68 -15.60 -17.47
CA THR A 210 -15.81 -14.94 -18.10
C THR A 210 -15.88 -15.28 -19.59
N LEU A 211 -14.73 -15.31 -20.27
CA LEU A 211 -14.64 -15.58 -21.70
C LEU A 211 -14.93 -17.05 -22.08
N LYS A 212 -14.76 -18.02 -21.16
CA LYS A 212 -15.12 -19.43 -21.42
C LYS A 212 -16.58 -19.59 -21.87
N SER A 213 -17.47 -18.70 -21.44
CA SER A 213 -18.89 -18.72 -21.79
C SER A 213 -19.23 -18.08 -23.14
N LYS A 214 -18.28 -17.38 -23.78
CA LYS A 214 -18.51 -16.56 -24.98
C LYS A 214 -17.61 -16.98 -26.14
N GLN A 215 -18.09 -17.93 -26.96
CA GLN A 215 -17.37 -18.34 -28.17
C GLN A 215 -17.13 -17.13 -29.10
N GLY A 216 -15.86 -16.91 -29.48
CA GLY A 216 -15.40 -15.84 -30.38
C GLY A 216 -14.59 -14.75 -29.67
N ALA A 217 -14.93 -14.43 -28.42
CA ALA A 217 -14.15 -13.48 -27.62
C ALA A 217 -12.88 -14.16 -27.08
N ALA A 218 -11.77 -13.43 -27.00
CA ALA A 218 -10.52 -13.98 -26.48
C ALA A 218 -9.62 -12.92 -25.85
N ILE A 219 -8.81 -13.36 -24.89
CA ILE A 219 -7.60 -12.66 -24.49
C ILE A 219 -6.60 -12.85 -25.63
N VAL A 220 -6.14 -11.76 -26.24
CA VAL A 220 -5.16 -11.76 -27.33
C VAL A 220 -3.76 -11.60 -26.80
N ALA A 221 -3.59 -10.75 -25.79
CA ALA A 221 -2.31 -10.49 -25.15
C ALA A 221 -2.50 -10.07 -23.70
N ALA A 222 -1.47 -10.28 -22.89
CA ALA A 222 -1.35 -9.70 -21.57
C ALA A 222 0.06 -9.16 -21.42
N GLU A 223 0.18 -7.94 -20.93
CA GLU A 223 1.44 -7.28 -20.65
C GLU A 223 1.54 -6.86 -19.19
N ARG A 224 2.78 -6.70 -18.74
CA ARG A 224 3.09 -6.17 -17.41
C ARG A 224 3.70 -4.81 -17.56
N GLU A 225 3.32 -3.93 -16.65
CA GLU A 225 3.98 -2.67 -16.50
C GLU A 225 5.42 -2.85 -16.03
N GLU A 226 6.27 -1.92 -16.44
CA GLU A 226 7.56 -1.73 -15.80
C GLU A 226 7.41 -0.89 -14.52
N GLU A 227 8.39 -1.00 -13.61
CA GLU A 227 8.48 -0.15 -12.41
C GLU A 227 8.95 1.27 -12.79
N SER A 228 8.15 1.96 -13.58
CA SER A 228 8.40 3.32 -14.04
C SER A 228 7.09 4.10 -14.11
N ILE A 229 7.21 5.43 -14.17
CA ILE A 229 6.04 6.32 -14.35
C ILE A 229 5.33 6.03 -15.68
N LEU A 230 6.07 5.58 -16.69
CA LEU A 230 5.56 5.31 -18.04
C LEU A 230 5.22 3.82 -18.26
N GLY A 231 5.35 2.97 -17.23
CA GLY A 231 5.22 1.52 -17.39
C GLY A 231 3.90 1.07 -18.01
N GLY A 232 2.79 1.76 -17.73
CA GLY A 232 1.50 1.50 -18.36
C GLY A 232 1.44 1.90 -19.84
N GLU A 233 2.08 3.02 -20.21
CA GLU A 233 2.19 3.47 -21.62
C GLU A 233 3.04 2.49 -22.42
N ASP A 234 4.21 2.12 -21.90
CA ASP A 234 5.14 1.19 -22.56
C ASP A 234 4.50 -0.19 -22.77
N ALA A 235 3.82 -0.73 -21.74
CA ALA A 235 3.08 -1.98 -21.83
C ALA A 235 1.97 -1.90 -22.90
N CYS A 236 1.15 -0.86 -22.89
CA CYS A 236 0.08 -0.68 -23.88
C CYS A 236 0.65 -0.51 -25.30
N ALA A 237 1.70 0.29 -25.47
CA ALA A 237 2.28 0.59 -26.77
C ALA A 237 2.88 -0.67 -27.42
N ARG A 238 3.57 -1.50 -26.64
CA ARG A 238 4.11 -2.80 -27.06
C ARG A 238 2.98 -3.76 -27.43
N MET A 239 2.00 -3.92 -26.54
CA MET A 239 0.84 -4.78 -26.78
C MET A 239 0.11 -4.46 -28.08
N LEU A 240 -0.19 -3.18 -28.35
CA LEU A 240 -0.88 -2.76 -29.56
C LEU A 240 0.00 -2.78 -30.82
N ALA A 241 1.33 -2.77 -30.68
CA ALA A 241 2.24 -2.92 -31.82
C ALA A 241 2.31 -4.38 -32.30
N GLU A 242 2.32 -5.33 -31.36
CA GLU A 242 2.38 -6.76 -31.65
C GLU A 242 1.01 -7.34 -32.02
N HIS A 243 -0.06 -6.79 -31.43
CA HIS A 243 -1.42 -7.28 -31.58
C HIS A 243 -2.39 -6.15 -32.00
N PRO A 244 -2.35 -5.73 -33.27
CA PRO A 244 -3.19 -4.64 -33.76
C PRO A 244 -4.68 -5.01 -33.88
N ASP A 245 -5.06 -6.28 -33.69
CA ASP A 245 -6.46 -6.72 -33.65
C ASP A 245 -7.15 -6.47 -32.30
N ILE A 246 -6.43 -6.02 -31.28
CA ILE A 246 -6.99 -5.67 -29.97
C ILE A 246 -7.98 -4.50 -30.11
N ASN A 247 -9.18 -4.70 -29.60
CA ASN A 247 -10.25 -3.69 -29.56
C ASN A 247 -10.80 -3.45 -28.14
N ALA A 248 -10.27 -4.13 -27.13
CA ALA A 248 -10.53 -3.85 -25.72
C ALA A 248 -9.25 -3.95 -24.90
N ILE A 249 -9.04 -3.03 -23.96
CA ILE A 249 -7.93 -3.06 -23.00
C ILE A 249 -8.52 -3.06 -21.59
N LEU A 250 -8.11 -4.03 -20.77
CA LEU A 250 -8.46 -4.12 -19.36
C LEU A 250 -7.23 -3.79 -18.51
N CYS A 251 -7.35 -2.81 -17.62
CA CYS A 251 -6.27 -2.34 -16.77
C CYS A 251 -6.51 -2.78 -15.32
N ILE A 252 -5.45 -3.16 -14.60
CA ILE A 252 -5.56 -3.60 -13.20
C ILE A 252 -5.46 -2.45 -12.18
N ASP A 253 -4.86 -1.33 -12.55
CA ASP A 253 -4.70 -0.15 -11.68
C ASP A 253 -4.80 1.19 -12.46
N ALA A 254 -4.75 2.30 -11.72
CA ALA A 254 -4.82 3.65 -12.30
C ALA A 254 -3.67 3.96 -13.26
N LYS A 255 -2.45 3.45 -13.02
CA LYS A 255 -1.27 3.74 -13.84
C LYS A 255 -1.44 3.08 -15.22
N ALA A 256 -1.86 1.82 -15.25
CA ALA A 256 -2.20 1.10 -16.47
C ALA A 256 -3.33 1.80 -17.24
N THR A 257 -4.34 2.29 -16.51
CA THR A 257 -5.49 3.00 -17.10
C THR A 257 -5.08 4.29 -17.80
N ILE A 258 -4.32 5.13 -17.12
CA ILE A 258 -3.83 6.40 -17.66
C ILE A 258 -2.92 6.15 -18.86
N GLY A 259 -2.00 5.20 -18.74
CA GLY A 259 -1.05 4.88 -19.80
C GLY A 259 -1.73 4.31 -21.05
N ALA A 260 -2.69 3.40 -20.89
CA ALA A 260 -3.48 2.89 -22.01
C ALA A 260 -4.27 3.98 -22.71
N ALA A 261 -4.91 4.87 -21.94
CA ALA A 261 -5.67 5.97 -22.48
C ALA A 261 -4.78 6.94 -23.28
N GLN A 262 -3.59 7.26 -22.77
CA GLN A 262 -2.63 8.13 -23.43
C GLN A 262 -2.17 7.53 -24.78
N VAL A 263 -1.83 6.25 -24.82
CA VAL A 263 -1.46 5.55 -26.07
C VAL A 263 -2.61 5.54 -27.08
N VAL A 264 -3.84 5.28 -26.63
CA VAL A 264 -5.02 5.27 -27.51
C VAL A 264 -5.31 6.67 -28.07
N ILE A 265 -5.12 7.72 -27.26
CA ILE A 265 -5.22 9.13 -27.70
C ILE A 265 -4.16 9.44 -28.75
N ASP A 266 -2.89 9.14 -28.47
CA ASP A 266 -1.77 9.51 -29.34
C ASP A 266 -1.80 8.78 -30.69
N ARG A 267 -2.36 7.56 -30.71
CA ARG A 267 -2.59 6.79 -31.95
C ARG A 267 -3.87 7.16 -32.69
N GLY A 268 -4.69 8.09 -32.17
CA GLY A 268 -5.96 8.46 -32.78
C GLY A 268 -7.00 7.33 -32.78
N MET A 269 -6.91 6.41 -31.81
CA MET A 269 -7.74 5.21 -31.70
C MET A 269 -8.90 5.38 -30.70
N VAL A 270 -9.14 6.60 -30.20
CA VAL A 270 -10.27 6.91 -29.32
C VAL A 270 -11.57 6.50 -30.00
N GLY A 271 -12.40 5.74 -29.28
CA GLY A 271 -13.66 5.19 -29.80
C GLY A 271 -13.51 3.94 -30.68
N GLN A 272 -12.28 3.55 -31.04
CA GLN A 272 -12.01 2.27 -31.72
C GLN A 272 -11.61 1.17 -30.74
N ILE A 273 -10.94 1.54 -29.65
CA ILE A 273 -10.59 0.64 -28.55
C ILE A 273 -11.42 1.00 -27.32
N VAL A 274 -12.07 0.00 -26.73
CA VAL A 274 -12.72 0.11 -25.42
C VAL A 274 -11.65 -0.03 -24.34
N ILE A 275 -11.61 0.89 -23.38
CA ILE A 275 -10.75 0.80 -22.20
C ILE A 275 -11.66 0.64 -20.97
N ILE A 276 -11.48 -0.48 -20.27
CA ILE A 276 -12.00 -0.67 -18.92
C ILE A 276 -10.82 -0.49 -17.96
N GLY A 277 -10.81 0.67 -17.31
CA GLY A 277 -9.79 1.07 -16.36
C GLY A 277 -9.97 0.45 -14.99
N ALA A 278 -9.10 0.86 -14.08
CA ALA A 278 -9.14 0.55 -12.67
C ALA A 278 -8.78 1.78 -11.82
N ASP A 279 -9.26 1.74 -10.58
CA ASP A 279 -9.14 2.78 -9.55
C ASP A 279 -9.68 4.15 -9.96
N GLU A 280 -9.51 5.12 -9.07
CA GLU A 280 -9.94 6.48 -9.30
C GLU A 280 -8.86 7.47 -8.88
N ASN A 281 -8.72 8.51 -9.69
CA ASN A 281 -8.07 9.75 -9.33
C ASN A 281 -8.60 10.83 -10.28
N SER A 282 -8.12 12.07 -10.14
CA SER A 282 -8.56 13.17 -10.98
C SER A 282 -8.35 12.91 -12.48
N GLU A 283 -7.31 12.16 -12.85
CA GLU A 283 -6.98 11.91 -14.26
C GLU A 283 -7.83 10.78 -14.86
N VAL A 284 -8.00 9.66 -14.15
CA VAL A 284 -8.91 8.58 -14.55
C VAL A 284 -10.34 9.13 -14.70
N ASN A 285 -10.81 9.93 -13.74
CA ASN A 285 -12.14 10.54 -13.82
C ASN A 285 -12.27 11.47 -15.04
N ARG A 286 -11.24 12.28 -15.33
CA ARG A 286 -11.20 13.13 -16.53
C ARG A 286 -11.26 12.31 -17.82
N LEU A 287 -10.57 11.17 -17.88
CA LEU A 287 -10.57 10.27 -19.04
C LEU A 287 -11.93 9.59 -19.24
N ILE A 288 -12.62 9.27 -18.15
CA ILE A 288 -14.00 8.77 -18.16
C ILE A 288 -14.96 9.86 -18.67
N GLU A 289 -14.88 11.09 -18.14
CA GLU A 289 -15.69 12.24 -18.58
C GLU A 289 -15.51 12.55 -20.07
N LYS A 290 -14.30 12.37 -20.59
CA LYS A 290 -13.99 12.56 -22.02
C LYS A 290 -14.41 11.37 -22.90
N GLY A 291 -14.92 10.29 -22.32
CA GLY A 291 -15.31 9.08 -23.04
C GLY A 291 -14.14 8.28 -23.62
N VAL A 292 -12.91 8.54 -23.17
CA VAL A 292 -11.73 7.75 -23.58
C VAL A 292 -11.71 6.41 -22.84
N VAL A 293 -12.04 6.44 -21.54
CA VAL A 293 -12.21 5.26 -20.69
C VAL A 293 -13.71 5.03 -20.45
N GLN A 294 -14.20 3.82 -20.70
CA GLN A 294 -15.66 3.54 -20.65
C GLN A 294 -16.15 3.21 -19.25
N ALA A 295 -15.30 2.63 -18.42
CA ALA A 295 -15.57 2.42 -17.00
C ALA A 295 -14.26 2.26 -16.23
N SER A 296 -14.30 2.45 -14.91
CA SER A 296 -13.21 2.08 -14.02
C SER A 296 -13.68 1.17 -12.90
N ILE A 297 -12.95 0.08 -12.67
CA ILE A 297 -13.13 -0.84 -11.54
C ILE A 297 -12.30 -0.34 -10.36
N VAL A 298 -12.95 0.24 -9.36
CA VAL A 298 -12.30 0.87 -8.21
C VAL A 298 -12.20 -0.12 -7.06
N ARG A 299 -10.97 -0.44 -6.65
CA ARG A 299 -10.68 -1.26 -5.47
C ARG A 299 -11.16 -0.53 -4.20
N ASP A 300 -11.86 -1.21 -3.30
CA ASP A 300 -12.37 -0.58 -2.07
C ASP A 300 -11.28 -0.45 -0.99
N ALA A 301 -10.31 0.43 -1.26
CA ALA A 301 -9.17 0.68 -0.39
C ALA A 301 -9.58 1.26 0.97
N VAL A 302 -10.61 2.12 1.00
CA VAL A 302 -11.14 2.69 2.24
C VAL A 302 -11.70 1.58 3.12
N ALA A 303 -12.55 0.70 2.58
CA ALA A 303 -13.06 -0.44 3.35
C ALA A 303 -11.93 -1.38 3.82
N MET A 304 -10.88 -1.56 3.00
CA MET A 304 -9.71 -2.36 3.39
C MET A 304 -9.00 -1.76 4.60
N GLY A 305 -8.78 -0.44 4.60
CA GLY A 305 -8.13 0.28 5.69
C GLY A 305 -8.96 0.21 6.97
N LYS A 306 -10.27 0.48 6.88
CA LYS A 306 -11.19 0.37 8.01
C LYS A 306 -11.22 -1.03 8.60
N ALA A 307 -11.38 -2.05 7.76
CA ALA A 307 -11.35 -3.44 8.19
C ALA A 307 -10.02 -3.80 8.87
N GLY A 308 -8.89 -3.28 8.38
CA GLY A 308 -7.58 -3.49 8.97
C GLY A 308 -7.48 -3.02 10.42
N VAL A 309 -7.87 -1.76 10.69
CA VAL A 309 -7.84 -1.19 12.05
C VAL A 309 -8.88 -1.86 12.95
N ALA A 310 -10.11 -2.05 12.46
CA ALA A 310 -11.17 -2.69 13.22
C ALA A 310 -10.78 -4.12 13.66
N LEU A 311 -10.12 -4.88 12.78
CA LEU A 311 -9.61 -6.22 13.11
C LEU A 311 -8.49 -6.17 14.15
N ALA A 312 -7.51 -5.28 13.98
CA ALA A 312 -6.38 -5.17 14.90
C ALA A 312 -6.85 -4.83 16.33
N ILE A 313 -7.73 -3.83 16.46
CA ILE A 313 -8.31 -3.41 17.73
C ILE A 313 -9.27 -4.47 18.29
N GLY A 314 -10.11 -5.08 17.43
CA GLY A 314 -11.02 -6.14 17.84
C GLY A 314 -10.29 -7.33 18.45
N GLN A 315 -9.24 -7.81 17.80
CA GLN A 315 -8.37 -8.87 18.32
C GLN A 315 -7.70 -8.46 19.64
N ARG A 316 -7.25 -7.20 19.76
CA ARG A 316 -6.63 -6.68 20.99
C ARG A 316 -7.55 -6.80 22.20
N ILE A 317 -8.84 -6.51 22.02
CA ILE A 317 -9.84 -6.56 23.10
C ILE A 317 -10.54 -7.92 23.24
N GLY A 318 -10.05 -8.95 22.54
CA GLY A 318 -10.53 -10.33 22.66
C GLY A 318 -11.78 -10.65 21.84
N ILE A 319 -12.15 -9.82 20.86
CA ILE A 319 -13.20 -10.16 19.90
C ILE A 319 -12.64 -11.19 18.91
N ARG A 320 -13.35 -12.31 18.77
CA ARG A 320 -13.03 -13.32 17.76
C ARG A 320 -13.37 -12.76 16.38
N ALA A 321 -12.34 -12.33 15.66
CA ALA A 321 -12.46 -11.89 14.29
C ALA A 321 -12.84 -13.05 13.36
N PRO A 322 -13.53 -12.77 12.23
CA PRO A 322 -13.62 -13.73 11.15
C PRO A 322 -12.22 -14.09 10.65
N GLU A 323 -12.09 -15.31 10.12
CA GLU A 323 -10.82 -15.77 9.57
C GLU A 323 -10.36 -14.86 8.41
N ARG A 324 -11.25 -14.47 7.49
CA ARG A 324 -10.87 -13.54 6.41
C ARG A 324 -11.97 -12.54 6.13
N ILE A 325 -11.59 -11.28 5.93
CA ILE A 325 -12.47 -10.25 5.36
C ILE A 325 -12.02 -10.02 3.92
N SER A 326 -12.92 -10.25 2.95
CA SER A 326 -12.69 -9.84 1.57
C SER A 326 -13.51 -8.58 1.31
N VAL A 327 -12.84 -7.48 0.98
CA VAL A 327 -13.49 -6.23 0.59
C VAL A 327 -13.85 -6.26 -0.89
N GLY A 328 -14.90 -5.53 -1.23
CA GLY A 328 -15.42 -5.48 -2.59
C GLY A 328 -14.65 -4.50 -3.48
N TYR A 329 -15.31 -4.14 -4.56
CA TYR A 329 -14.94 -3.08 -5.48
C TYR A 329 -16.22 -2.35 -5.90
N ARG A 330 -16.07 -1.20 -6.54
CA ARG A 330 -17.19 -0.47 -7.16
C ARG A 330 -16.85 -0.08 -8.58
N VAL A 331 -17.87 0.14 -9.40
CA VAL A 331 -17.70 0.52 -10.81
C VAL A 331 -18.06 1.99 -11.00
N ILE A 332 -17.17 2.77 -11.62
CA ILE A 332 -17.47 4.11 -12.13
C ILE A 332 -17.72 4.00 -13.64
N PRO A 333 -18.97 4.11 -14.12
CA PRO A 333 -19.27 4.10 -15.54
C PRO A 333 -19.03 5.48 -16.19
N ALA A 334 -18.83 5.52 -17.51
CA ALA A 334 -18.87 6.76 -18.27
C ALA A 334 -20.23 7.47 -18.17
N LEU A 335 -20.20 8.79 -17.95
CA LEU A 335 -21.41 9.61 -17.88
C LEU A 335 -22.14 9.60 -19.23
N GLY A 336 -23.35 9.03 -19.26
CA GLY A 336 -24.27 9.08 -20.41
C GLY A 336 -24.30 7.83 -21.30
N GLY A 337 -23.52 6.79 -21.00
CA GLY A 337 -23.66 5.47 -21.62
C GLY A 337 -24.55 4.58 -20.77
N GLY A 338 -25.81 4.38 -21.18
CA GLY A 338 -26.60 3.29 -20.63
C GLY A 338 -25.91 1.96 -20.97
N LEU A 339 -25.64 1.15 -19.95
CA LEU A 339 -25.27 -0.26 -20.11
C LEU A 339 -26.38 -1.04 -20.81
#